data_AF-A0A3M1NV60-F1
#
_entry.id   AF-A0A3M1NV60-F1
#
_cell.length_a   1.000
_cell.length_b   1.000
_cell.length_c   1.000
_cell.angle_alpha   90.00
_cell.angle_beta   90.00
_cell.angle_gamma   90.00
#
_symmetry.space_group_name_H-M   'P 1'
#
loop_
_entity.id
_entity.type
_entity.pdbx_description
1 polymer ?
#
loop_
_entity_poly.entity_id
_entity_poly.type
_entity_poly.pdbx_seq_one_letter_code
_entity_poly.pdbx_strand_id
1 'polypeptide(L)'
;MNLLTFLGAGKYSETTYTLDDQRHPTRYCSAAVAHFYRPQTTLVVVTQAAEARHFESLADEIAAVTTPVAVPIPDGHSEADLWRMFDALTAHVAEGDDLVVDITNGFRSLPFL
;
A
#
# COMPACT_ATOMS: atom_id res chain seq x y z
N MET A 1 3.66 4.74 14.08
CA MET A 1 2.79 5.01 12.91
C MET A 1 3.10 4.01 11.82
N ASN A 2 2.06 3.40 11.26
CA ASN A 2 2.13 2.45 10.15
C ASN A 2 1.56 3.10 8.87
N LEU A 3 1.96 2.59 7.72
CA LEU A 3 1.37 2.92 6.43
C LEU A 3 0.63 1.70 5.89
N LEU A 4 -0.65 1.86 5.57
CA LEU A 4 -1.43 0.91 4.78
C LEU A 4 -1.58 1.47 3.37
N THR A 5 -1.06 0.77 2.37
CA THR A 5 -1.08 1.21 0.97
C THR A 5 -1.48 0.07 0.05
N PHE A 6 -2.17 0.39 -1.03
CA PHE A 6 -2.62 -0.59 -2.02
C PHE A 6 -1.69 -0.55 -3.24
N LEU A 7 -1.27 -1.72 -3.70
CA LEU A 7 -0.45 -1.87 -4.89
C LEU A 7 -1.25 -2.60 -5.98
N GLY A 8 -1.33 -2.00 -7.16
CA GLY A 8 -2.03 -2.55 -8.31
C GLY A 8 -1.08 -3.20 -9.31
N ALA A 9 -1.61 -4.05 -10.19
CA ALA A 9 -0.86 -4.68 -11.27
C ALA A 9 -0.72 -3.80 -12.53
N GLY A 10 -1.06 -2.51 -12.44
CA GLY A 10 -1.05 -1.57 -13.57
C GLY A 10 0.36 -1.27 -14.07
N LYS A 11 0.48 -0.62 -15.24
CA LYS A 11 1.78 -0.13 -15.71
C LYS A 11 2.08 1.23 -15.08
N TYR A 12 2.97 1.25 -14.10
CA TYR A 12 3.45 2.50 -13.50
C TYR A 12 4.45 3.24 -14.40
N SER A 13 4.44 4.56 -14.30
CA SER A 13 5.39 5.48 -14.95
C SER A 13 5.94 6.44 -13.91
N GLU A 14 7.18 6.89 -14.09
CA GLU A 14 7.78 7.89 -13.21
C GLU A 14 6.95 9.17 -13.17
N THR A 15 6.81 9.71 -11.97
CA THR A 15 6.24 11.03 -11.71
C THR A 15 6.94 11.62 -10.48
N THR A 16 6.66 12.87 -10.16
CA THR A 16 7.13 13.50 -8.92
C THR A 16 5.93 13.77 -8.03
N TYR A 17 5.84 13.02 -6.93
CA TYR A 17 4.85 13.24 -5.89
C TYR A 17 5.31 14.39 -4.98
N THR A 18 4.35 15.14 -4.45
CA THR A 18 4.61 16.29 -3.58
C THR A 18 3.67 16.28 -2.39
N LEU A 19 4.20 16.56 -1.20
CA LEU A 19 3.43 16.81 0.02
C LEU A 19 4.09 17.96 0.76
N ASP A 20 3.36 19.06 0.93
CA ASP A 20 3.91 20.34 1.41
C ASP A 20 5.17 20.75 0.60
N ASP A 21 6.29 21.00 1.28
CA ASP A 21 7.57 21.34 0.66
C ASP A 21 8.41 20.10 0.24
N GLN A 22 7.95 18.89 0.56
CA GLN A 22 8.64 17.66 0.22
C GLN A 22 8.31 17.20 -1.21
N ARG A 23 9.29 16.57 -1.87
CA ARG A 23 9.14 16.00 -3.21
C ARG A 23 9.83 14.66 -3.29
N HIS A 24 9.21 13.71 -3.97
CA HIS A 24 9.79 12.40 -4.20
C HIS A 24 9.51 11.90 -5.63
N PRO A 25 10.53 11.81 -6.50
CA PRO A 25 10.40 11.21 -7.82
C PRO A 25 10.40 9.69 -7.70
N THR A 26 9.32 9.06 -8.14
CA THR A 26 9.15 7.60 -8.15
C THR A 26 7.98 7.24 -9.07
N ARG A 27 7.90 5.96 -9.46
CA ARG A 27 6.73 5.41 -10.15
C ARG A 27 5.66 4.88 -9.18
N TYR A 28 5.96 4.79 -7.89
CA TYR A 28 5.06 4.23 -6.87
C TYR A 28 4.59 5.30 -5.89
N CYS A 29 3.27 5.54 -5.81
CA CYS A 29 2.71 6.44 -4.79
C CYS A 29 3.08 5.96 -3.38
N SER A 30 3.00 4.66 -3.13
CA SER A 30 3.38 4.02 -1.87
C SER A 30 4.80 4.38 -1.42
N ALA A 31 5.77 4.45 -2.35
CA ALA A 31 7.14 4.84 -2.05
C ALA A 31 7.24 6.34 -1.66
N ALA A 32 6.51 7.21 -2.37
CA ALA A 32 6.44 8.62 -2.00
C ALA A 32 5.80 8.83 -0.62
N VAL A 33 4.70 8.14 -0.32
CA VAL A 33 4.04 8.23 0.99
C VAL A 33 4.96 7.71 2.10
N ALA A 34 5.63 6.57 1.89
CA ALA A 34 6.62 6.05 2.84
C ALA A 34 7.79 7.04 3.04
N HIS A 35 8.22 7.74 1.99
CA HIS A 35 9.26 8.76 2.08
C HIS A 35 8.81 9.96 2.93
N PHE A 36 7.59 10.47 2.72
CA PHE A 36 7.08 11.66 3.40
C PHE A 36 6.78 11.43 4.88
N TYR A 37 6.23 10.27 5.23
CA TYR A 37 5.78 9.96 6.59
C TYR A 37 6.73 9.08 7.41
N ARG A 38 7.71 8.43 6.76
CA ARG A 38 8.71 7.54 7.40
C ARG A 38 8.09 6.56 8.41
N PRO A 39 7.09 5.75 8.01
CA PRO A 39 6.42 4.82 8.91
C PRO A 39 7.36 3.69 9.33
N GLN A 40 7.11 3.09 10.49
CA GLN A 40 7.89 1.94 10.96
C GLN A 40 7.67 0.72 10.04
N THR A 41 6.41 0.46 9.71
CA THR A 41 5.98 -0.62 8.84
C THR A 41 5.10 -0.09 7.72
N THR A 42 5.31 -0.60 6.51
CA THR A 42 4.44 -0.37 5.35
C THR A 42 3.77 -1.67 4.96
N LEU A 43 2.48 -1.77 5.26
CA LEU A 43 1.58 -2.84 4.89
C LEU A 43 1.15 -2.61 3.43
N VAL A 44 1.68 -3.41 2.51
CA VAL A 44 1.40 -3.31 1.08
C VAL A 44 0.34 -4.34 0.70
N VAL A 45 -0.88 -3.86 0.51
CA VAL A 45 -2.03 -4.66 0.13
C VAL A 45 -1.92 -5.02 -1.36
N VAL A 46 -1.86 -6.31 -1.66
CA VAL A 46 -1.56 -6.83 -3.01
C VAL A 46 -2.49 -7.97 -3.38
N THR A 47 -2.92 -8.02 -4.65
CA THR A 47 -3.37 -9.28 -5.25
C THR A 47 -2.18 -10.05 -5.79
N GLN A 48 -2.37 -11.34 -6.09
CA GLN A 48 -1.32 -12.19 -6.67
C GLN A 48 -0.65 -11.56 -7.90
N ALA A 49 -1.43 -10.93 -8.78
CA ALA A 49 -0.91 -10.27 -9.97
C ALA A 49 -0.09 -9.01 -9.67
N ALA A 50 -0.51 -8.23 -8.67
CA ALA A 50 0.21 -7.03 -8.25
C ALA A 50 1.52 -7.38 -7.54
N GLU A 51 1.48 -8.38 -6.66
CA GLU A 51 2.63 -8.88 -5.93
C GLU A 51 3.73 -9.34 -6.88
N ALA A 52 3.40 -10.28 -7.77
CA ALA A 52 4.33 -10.85 -8.74
C ALA A 52 4.94 -9.81 -9.69
N ARG A 53 4.26 -8.68 -9.91
CA ARG A 53 4.69 -7.66 -10.86
C ARG A 53 5.51 -6.54 -10.21
N HIS A 54 5.20 -6.18 -8.98
CA HIS A 54 5.65 -4.92 -8.41
C HIS A 54 6.12 -4.97 -6.96
N PHE A 55 5.78 -5.99 -6.17
CA PHE A 55 6.06 -5.95 -4.73
C PHE A 55 7.56 -5.91 -4.43
N GLU A 56 8.37 -6.79 -5.04
CA GLU A 56 9.81 -6.83 -4.80
C GLU A 56 10.49 -5.49 -5.14
N SER A 57 10.18 -4.92 -6.31
CA SER A 57 10.72 -3.62 -6.70
C SER A 57 10.31 -2.48 -5.76
N LEU A 58 9.06 -2.48 -5.29
CA LEU A 58 8.61 -1.49 -4.32
C LEU A 58 9.31 -1.70 -2.96
N ALA A 59 9.38 -2.94 -2.49
CA ALA A 59 9.97 -3.32 -1.21
C ALA A 59 11.44 -2.90 -1.14
N ASP A 60 12.22 -3.16 -2.20
CA ASP A 60 13.61 -2.73 -2.31
C ASP A 60 13.74 -1.20 -2.23
N GLU A 61 12.86 -0.46 -2.90
CA GLU A 61 12.87 1.01 -2.91
C GLU A 61 12.58 1.61 -1.53
N ILE A 62 11.66 1.02 -0.77
CA ILE A 62 11.23 1.54 0.54
C ILE A 62 11.97 0.92 1.73
N ALA A 63 12.74 -0.15 1.56
CA ALA A 63 13.46 -0.83 2.64
C ALA A 63 14.42 0.08 3.43
N ALA A 64 14.91 1.16 2.81
CA ALA A 64 15.76 2.14 3.48
C ALA A 64 15.00 3.07 4.44
N VAL A 65 13.67 3.12 4.36
CA VAL A 65 12.83 4.09 5.10
C VAL A 65 11.75 3.44 5.98
N THR A 66 11.39 2.19 5.70
CA THR A 66 10.32 1.46 6.38
C THR A 66 10.49 -0.05 6.21
N THR A 67 9.80 -0.86 7.01
CA THR A 67 9.75 -2.32 6.82
C THR A 67 8.57 -2.68 5.89
N PRO A 68 8.79 -3.14 4.64
CA PRO A 68 7.72 -3.57 3.76
C PRO A 68 7.16 -4.94 4.19
N VAL A 69 5.83 -5.06 4.23
CA VAL A 69 5.12 -6.32 4.50
C VAL A 69 4.01 -6.49 3.47
N ALA A 70 4.05 -7.59 2.71
CA ALA A 70 2.96 -7.95 1.80
C ALA A 70 1.72 -8.40 2.59
N VAL A 71 0.56 -7.83 2.26
CA VAL A 71 -0.75 -8.26 2.77
C VAL A 71 -1.55 -8.80 1.59
N PRO A 72 -1.52 -10.12 1.34
CA PRO A 72 -2.18 -10.72 0.19
C PRO A 72 -3.70 -10.70 0.34
N ILE A 73 -4.39 -10.27 -0.70
CA ILE A 73 -5.86 -10.23 -0.79
C ILE A 73 -6.37 -10.92 -2.06
N PRO A 74 -7.63 -11.42 -2.06
CA PRO A 74 -8.30 -11.87 -3.28
C PRO A 74 -8.58 -10.69 -4.24
N ASP A 75 -9.06 -10.97 -5.46
CA ASP A 75 -9.36 -9.93 -6.46
C ASP A 75 -10.66 -9.13 -6.20
N GLY A 76 -11.50 -9.55 -5.25
CA GLY A 76 -12.65 -8.75 -4.78
C GLY A 76 -13.91 -8.87 -5.63
N HIS A 77 -14.17 -10.05 -6.20
CA HIS A 77 -15.29 -10.28 -7.11
C HIS A 77 -16.57 -10.76 -6.40
N SER A 78 -16.52 -10.96 -5.07
CA SER A 78 -17.66 -11.39 -4.27
C SER A 78 -17.68 -10.73 -2.88
N GLU A 79 -18.83 -10.73 -2.22
CA GLU A 79 -18.96 -10.26 -0.83
C GLU A 79 -18.04 -11.04 0.14
N ALA A 80 -17.88 -12.34 -0.09
CA ALA A 80 -16.94 -13.15 0.69
C ALA A 80 -15.48 -12.71 0.48
N ASP A 81 -15.13 -12.20 -0.71
CA ASP A 81 -13.81 -11.63 -0.96
C ASP A 81 -13.62 -10.33 -0.18
N LEU A 82 -14.67 -9.50 -0.11
CA LEU A 82 -14.67 -8.26 0.66
C LEU A 82 -14.42 -8.50 2.15
N TRP A 83 -15.11 -9.47 2.75
CA TRP A 83 -14.87 -9.84 4.15
C TRP A 83 -13.46 -10.39 4.37
N ARG A 84 -12.94 -11.23 3.48
CA ARG A 84 -11.55 -11.71 3.56
C ARG A 84 -10.53 -10.60 3.44
N MET A 85 -10.79 -9.58 2.62
CA MET A 85 -9.96 -8.39 2.54
C MET A 85 -9.99 -7.63 3.86
N PHE A 86 -11.18 -7.38 4.41
CA PHE A 86 -11.34 -6.69 5.69
C PHE A 86 -10.59 -7.39 6.83
N ASP A 87 -10.72 -8.72 6.93
CA ASP A 87 -10.01 -9.53 7.92
C ASP A 87 -8.49 -9.45 7.73
N ALA A 88 -8.00 -9.51 6.50
CA ALA A 88 -6.57 -9.39 6.20
C ALA A 88 -6.00 -8.01 6.59
N LEU A 89 -6.76 -6.94 6.37
CA LEU A 89 -6.34 -5.58 6.73
C LEU A 89 -6.34 -5.38 8.25
N THR A 90 -7.42 -5.76 8.92
CA THR A 90 -7.60 -5.56 10.37
C THR A 90 -6.72 -6.46 11.22
N ALA A 91 -6.29 -7.62 10.73
CA ALA A 91 -5.32 -8.47 11.42
C ALA A 91 -3.95 -7.79 11.66
N HIS A 92 -3.65 -6.71 10.92
CA HIS A 92 -2.37 -5.99 10.99
C HIS A 92 -2.48 -4.60 11.63
N VAL A 93 -3.68 -4.18 12.02
CA VAL A 93 -3.94 -2.86 12.60
C VAL A 93 -4.58 -3.04 13.97
N ALA A 94 -3.86 -2.62 15.01
CA ALA A 94 -4.35 -2.71 16.39
C ALA A 94 -5.21 -1.49 16.77
N GLU A 95 -6.06 -1.67 17.78
CA GLU A 95 -6.79 -0.55 18.37
C GLU A 95 -5.82 0.50 18.93
N GLY A 96 -6.01 1.76 18.55
CA GLY A 96 -5.15 2.86 18.95
C GLY A 96 -3.90 3.07 18.07
N ASP A 97 -3.73 2.28 16.99
CA ASP A 97 -2.66 2.52 16.03
C ASP A 97 -2.82 3.87 15.31
N ASP A 98 -1.70 4.58 15.18
CA ASP A 98 -1.59 5.74 14.30
C ASP A 98 -1.28 5.26 12.88
N LEU A 99 -2.16 5.56 11.93
CA LEU A 99 -2.17 4.95 10.60
C LEU A 99 -2.28 6.01 9.50
N VAL A 100 -1.38 5.95 8.54
CA VAL A 100 -1.55 6.59 7.22
C VAL A 100 -2.18 5.57 6.28
N VAL A 101 -3.25 5.95 5.59
CA VAL A 101 -3.90 5.11 4.58
C VAL A 101 -3.77 5.75 3.21
N ASP A 102 -3.04 5.10 2.31
CA ASP A 102 -2.90 5.51 0.92
C ASP A 102 -3.86 4.72 0.03
N ILE A 103 -4.92 5.39 -0.42
CA ILE A 103 -5.95 4.81 -1.31
C ILE A 103 -5.70 5.09 -2.80
N THR A 104 -4.54 5.65 -3.18
CA THR A 104 -4.26 6.11 -4.55
C THR A 104 -4.39 5.00 -5.59
N ASN A 105 -3.94 3.80 -5.25
CA ASN A 105 -4.07 2.60 -6.08
C ASN A 105 -4.99 1.55 -5.44
N GLY A 106 -5.87 1.97 -4.52
CA GLY A 106 -6.89 1.10 -3.94
C GLY A 106 -7.92 0.63 -4.95
N PHE A 107 -8.49 -0.56 -4.73
CA PHE A 107 -9.61 -1.03 -5.54
C PHE A 107 -10.81 -0.12 -5.34
N ARG A 108 -11.59 0.12 -6.39
CA ARG A 108 -12.82 0.95 -6.31
C ARG A 108 -13.89 0.37 -5.39
N SER A 109 -13.84 -0.94 -5.11
CA SER A 109 -14.69 -1.63 -4.13
C SER A 109 -14.18 -1.53 -2.70
N LEU A 110 -12.87 -1.31 -2.50
CA LEU A 110 -12.20 -1.25 -1.20
C LEU A 110 -11.95 0.14 -0.59
N PRO A 111 -12.18 1.32 -1.20
CA PRO A 111 -11.63 2.53 -0.60
C PRO A 111 -12.29 2.84 0.75
N PHE A 112 -13.52 2.36 0.97
CA PHE A 112 -14.34 2.67 2.14
C PHE A 112 -15.43 1.62 2.46
N LEU A 113 -15.18 0.32 2.21
CA LEU A 113 -16.02 -0.69 2.88
C LEU A 113 -15.88 -0.56 4.40
#